data_AF-A0A956LPN2-F1
#
_entry.id   AF-A0A956LPN2-F1
#
_cell.length_a   1.000
_cell.length_b   1.000
_cell.length_c   1.000
_cell.angle_alpha   90.00
_cell.angle_beta   90.00
_cell.angle_gamma   90.00
#
_symmetry.space_group_name_H-M   'P 1'
#
loop_
_entity.id
_entity.type
_entity.pdbx_description
1 polymer ?
#
loop_
_entity_poly.entity_id
_entity_poly.type
_entity_poly.pdbx_seq_one_letter_code
_entity_poly.pdbx_strand_id
1 'polypeptide(L)'
;MSVEQHERAAQAEQDEAKAHADQYDPSLEGTEELCPGGLICWTTWSNPTAEHNQEANRHRQLAKKHREAAEALRTAEAQACVGVDERDRDLSPFFHAPDIQRVTVPTPESQNPVEVVFRPVQGLTEAGLQKLVDCHIARSAATGHEMPDMDYCPLVPRGVQAAVSTRDGAFVVTISVENNERDARAEVLKRATALEQRTKAG
;
A
#
# COMPACT_ATOMS: atom_id res chain seq x y z
N MET A 1 4.32 -1.16 1.16
CA MET A 1 4.50 -2.04 2.33
C MET A 1 3.16 -2.07 3.05
N SER A 2 2.83 -3.16 3.74
CA SER A 2 1.68 -3.19 4.64
C SER A 2 1.93 -2.33 5.88
N VAL A 3 0.88 -2.10 6.68
CA VAL A 3 0.97 -1.53 8.03
C VAL A 3 2.00 -2.29 8.85
N GLU A 4 1.87 -3.62 8.93
CA GLU A 4 2.76 -4.48 9.72
C GLU A 4 4.22 -4.41 9.23
N GLN A 5 4.44 -4.34 7.92
CA GLN A 5 5.79 -4.18 7.36
C GLN A 5 6.39 -2.82 7.73
N HIS A 6 5.60 -1.74 7.70
CA HIS A 6 6.06 -0.43 8.15
C HIS A 6 6.36 -0.40 9.64
N GLU A 7 5.56 -1.05 10.48
CA GLU A 7 5.82 -1.13 11.92
C GLU A 7 7.09 -1.92 12.24
N ARG A 8 7.30 -3.06 11.59
CA ARG A 8 8.54 -3.84 11.73
C ARG A 8 9.76 -3.03 11.30
N ALA A 9 9.67 -2.32 10.19
CA ALA A 9 10.74 -1.43 9.74
C ALA A 9 10.98 -0.29 10.74
N ALA A 10 9.92 0.33 11.27
CA ALA A 10 10.05 1.37 12.28
C ALA A 10 10.73 0.87 13.56
N GLN A 11 10.44 -0.36 13.98
CA GLN A 11 11.09 -0.97 15.14
C GLN A 11 12.56 -1.26 14.86
N ALA A 12 12.89 -1.86 13.72
CA ALA A 12 14.28 -2.12 13.34
C ALA A 12 15.11 -0.83 13.31
N GLU A 13 14.59 0.24 12.70
CA GLU A 13 15.23 1.55 12.70
C GLU A 13 15.38 2.14 14.12
N GLN A 14 14.41 1.90 15.00
CA GLN A 14 14.50 2.33 16.40
C GLN A 14 15.59 1.59 17.18
N ASP A 15 15.78 0.31 16.90
CA ASP A 15 16.80 -0.53 17.53
C ASP A 15 18.20 -0.12 17.06
N GLU A 16 18.39 0.13 15.75
CA GLU A 16 19.64 0.68 15.20
C GLU A 16 19.94 2.08 15.77
N ALA A 17 18.93 2.94 15.88
CA ALA A 17 19.10 4.24 16.52
C ALA A 17 19.59 4.13 17.97
N LYS A 18 19.10 3.13 18.70
CA LYS A 18 19.54 2.85 20.07
C LYS A 18 20.98 2.33 20.09
N ALA A 19 21.33 1.40 19.22
CA ALA A 19 22.69 0.86 19.12
C ALA A 19 23.73 1.94 18.82
N HIS A 20 23.39 2.90 17.94
CA HIS A 20 24.25 4.06 17.69
C HIS A 20 24.26 5.04 18.88
N ALA A 21 23.11 5.32 19.50
CA ALA A 21 23.06 6.23 20.65
C ALA A 21 23.88 5.72 21.85
N ASP A 22 23.91 4.40 22.07
CA ASP A 22 24.67 3.76 23.14
C ASP A 22 26.20 3.82 22.90
N GLN A 23 26.64 4.07 21.65
CA GLN A 23 28.06 4.25 21.27
C GLN A 23 28.51 5.71 21.24
N TYR A 24 27.59 6.66 21.32
CA TYR A 24 27.93 8.08 21.37
C TYR A 24 28.39 8.47 22.77
N ASP A 25 29.63 8.95 22.89
CA ASP A 25 30.17 9.50 24.13
C ASP A 25 30.53 10.99 23.91
N PRO A 26 29.74 11.93 24.48
CA PRO A 26 30.01 13.35 24.34
C PRO A 26 31.28 13.81 25.07
N SER A 27 31.82 13.00 25.98
CA SER A 27 32.95 13.34 26.84
C SER A 27 34.31 12.84 26.33
N LEU A 28 34.32 12.00 25.29
CA LEU A 28 35.56 11.55 24.66
C LEU A 28 36.33 12.74 24.08
N GLU A 29 37.61 12.81 24.42
CA GLU A 29 38.52 13.81 23.87
C GLU A 29 38.56 13.68 22.35
N GLY A 30 38.28 14.78 21.67
CA GLY A 30 38.26 14.84 20.22
C GLY A 30 39.65 14.81 19.60
N THR A 31 39.72 14.42 18.33
CA THR A 31 40.94 14.55 17.54
C THR A 31 41.09 15.98 17.04
N GLU A 32 42.27 16.55 17.27
CA GLU A 32 42.69 17.84 16.75
C GLU A 32 43.43 17.61 15.41
N GLU A 33 42.82 17.99 14.29
CA GLU A 33 43.48 17.88 12.98
C GLU A 33 44.24 19.19 12.67
N LEU A 34 45.57 19.13 12.82
CA LEU A 34 46.45 20.26 12.52
C LEU A 34 46.61 20.42 11.01
N CYS A 35 46.23 21.59 10.48
CA CYS A 35 46.27 21.85 9.04
C CYS A 35 47.72 21.90 8.51
N PRO A 36 48.05 21.20 7.41
CA PRO A 36 49.39 21.20 6.82
C PRO A 36 49.60 22.44 5.93
N GLY A 37 49.74 23.62 6.55
CA GLY A 37 50.33 24.82 5.94
C GLY A 37 49.55 25.50 4.79
N GLY A 38 48.81 26.57 5.13
CA GLY A 38 48.19 27.53 4.20
C GLY A 38 47.79 28.83 4.90
N LEU A 39 47.65 29.93 4.14
CA LEU A 39 47.56 31.33 4.64
C LEU A 39 46.38 31.65 5.60
N ILE A 40 45.41 30.74 5.76
CA ILE A 40 44.44 30.72 6.87
C ILE A 40 44.34 29.27 7.33
N CYS A 41 44.80 29.01 8.57
CA CYS A 41 44.91 27.68 9.15
C CYS A 41 44.09 27.67 10.46
N TRP A 42 42.93 27.05 10.45
CA TRP A 42 42.11 26.86 11.65
C TRP A 42 42.15 25.39 12.03
N THR A 43 42.44 25.12 13.29
CA THR A 43 42.29 23.81 13.88
C THR A 43 40.83 23.37 13.83
N THR A 44 40.58 22.16 13.34
CA THR A 44 39.27 21.50 13.47
C THR A 44 39.32 20.51 14.65
N TRP A 45 38.26 20.54 15.46
CA TRP A 45 38.03 19.57 16.53
C TRP A 45 36.85 18.70 16.16
N SER A 46 37.00 17.38 16.27
CA SER A 46 35.91 16.42 16.05
C SER A 46 35.83 15.41 17.19
N ASN A 47 34.63 15.20 17.73
CA ASN A 47 34.38 14.07 18.62
C ASN A 47 34.39 12.78 17.76
N PRO A 48 35.22 11.78 18.09
CA PRO A 48 35.35 10.56 17.28
C PRO A 48 34.06 9.74 17.21
N THR A 49 33.12 9.96 18.12
CA THR A 49 31.81 9.28 18.14
C THR A 49 30.67 10.14 17.59
N ALA A 50 30.95 11.34 17.06
CA ALA A 50 29.92 12.24 16.53
C ALA A 50 29.10 11.60 15.39
N GLU A 51 29.71 10.71 14.61
CA GLU A 51 29.03 9.93 13.57
C GLU A 51 27.91 9.06 14.16
N HIS A 52 28.12 8.42 15.31
CA HIS A 52 27.07 7.64 15.97
C HIS A 52 25.86 8.50 16.36
N ASN A 53 26.06 9.74 16.79
CA ASN A 53 24.93 10.64 17.05
C ASN A 53 24.18 11.01 15.75
N GLN A 54 24.91 11.24 14.65
CA GLN A 54 24.30 11.52 13.34
C GLN A 54 23.47 10.34 12.84
N GLU A 55 24.03 9.14 12.89
CA GLU A 55 23.35 7.90 12.49
C GLU A 55 22.14 7.60 13.39
N ALA A 56 22.28 7.75 14.72
CA ALA A 56 21.15 7.60 15.64
C ALA A 56 19.99 8.53 15.27
N ASN A 57 20.27 9.77 14.88
CA ASN A 57 19.25 10.72 14.44
C ASN A 57 18.66 10.35 13.07
N ARG A 58 19.48 9.87 12.12
CA ARG A 58 19.01 9.37 10.83
C ARG A 58 18.02 8.21 11.00
N HIS A 59 18.39 7.22 11.80
CA HIS A 59 17.56 6.07 12.12
C HIS A 59 16.25 6.47 12.84
N ARG A 60 16.29 7.40 13.82
CA ARG A 60 15.07 7.96 14.44
C ARG A 60 14.13 8.61 13.42
N GLN A 61 14.67 9.35 12.44
CA GLN A 61 13.88 9.97 11.38
C GLN A 61 13.25 8.92 10.45
N LEU A 62 13.99 7.85 10.11
CA LEU A 62 13.46 6.74 9.31
C LEU A 62 12.35 5.99 10.06
N ALA A 63 12.56 5.68 11.34
CA ALA A 63 11.54 5.08 12.20
C ALA A 63 10.26 5.94 12.24
N LYS A 64 10.41 7.27 12.38
CA LYS A 64 9.28 8.21 12.34
C LYS A 64 8.53 8.13 11.01
N LYS A 65 9.23 8.18 9.88
CA LYS A 65 8.62 8.08 8.53
C LYS A 65 7.84 6.79 8.34
N HIS A 66 8.36 5.66 8.84
CA HIS A 66 7.66 4.39 8.78
C HIS A 66 6.39 4.38 9.64
N ARG A 67 6.42 4.93 10.85
CA ARG A 67 5.22 5.07 11.70
C ARG A 67 4.17 5.97 11.04
N GLU A 68 4.58 7.09 10.48
CA GLU A 68 3.70 8.00 9.73
C GLU A 68 3.05 7.30 8.53
N ALA A 69 3.81 6.49 7.79
CA ALA A 69 3.27 5.72 6.66
C ALA A 69 2.29 4.62 7.11
N ALA A 70 2.59 3.89 8.19
CA ALA A 70 1.67 2.91 8.77
C ALA A 70 0.35 3.56 9.21
N GLU A 71 0.44 4.72 9.86
CA GLU A 71 -0.74 5.46 10.33
C GLU A 71 -1.58 6.01 9.18
N ALA A 72 -0.94 6.48 8.11
CA ALA A 72 -1.63 6.89 6.89
C ALA A 72 -2.45 5.74 6.28
N LEU A 73 -1.89 4.53 6.22
CA LEU A 73 -2.60 3.35 5.72
C LEU A 73 -3.81 2.98 6.59
N ARG A 74 -3.64 2.97 7.92
CA ARG A 74 -4.76 2.72 8.85
C ARG A 74 -5.86 3.74 8.72
N THR A 75 -5.48 5.01 8.64
CA THR A 75 -6.43 6.12 8.52
C THR A 75 -7.20 6.01 7.20
N ALA A 76 -6.50 5.70 6.09
CA ALA A 76 -7.13 5.50 4.79
C ALA A 76 -8.12 4.33 4.81
N GLU A 77 -7.73 3.18 5.37
CA GLU A 77 -8.64 2.02 5.53
C GLU A 77 -9.85 2.38 6.40
N ALA A 78 -9.63 2.98 7.58
CA ALA A 78 -10.71 3.35 8.49
C ALA A 78 -11.71 4.31 7.83
N GLN A 79 -11.24 5.31 7.09
CA GLN A 79 -12.08 6.27 6.36
C GLN A 79 -12.83 5.60 5.21
N ALA A 80 -12.14 4.78 4.42
CA ALA A 80 -12.73 4.06 3.30
C ALA A 80 -13.80 3.06 3.75
N CYS A 81 -13.63 2.44 4.92
CA CYS A 81 -14.52 1.40 5.45
C CYS A 81 -15.62 1.90 6.41
N VAL A 82 -15.75 3.21 6.66
CA VAL A 82 -16.87 3.74 7.49
C VAL A 82 -18.22 3.26 6.94
N GLY A 83 -18.99 2.57 7.78
CA GLY A 83 -20.34 2.11 7.44
C GLY A 83 -20.40 0.80 6.64
N VAL A 84 -19.25 0.14 6.41
CA VAL A 84 -19.18 -1.21 5.82
C VAL A 84 -19.26 -2.26 6.93
N ASP A 85 -20.06 -3.32 6.75
CA ASP A 85 -20.14 -4.45 7.69
C ASP A 85 -18.79 -5.18 7.76
N GLU A 86 -18.45 -5.72 8.93
CA GLU A 86 -17.16 -6.43 9.10
C GLU A 86 -17.01 -7.61 8.14
N ARG A 87 -18.11 -8.32 7.82
CA ARG A 87 -18.05 -9.44 6.87
C ARG A 87 -17.76 -8.95 5.45
N ASP A 88 -18.39 -7.85 5.04
CA ASP A 88 -18.20 -7.28 3.70
C ASP A 88 -16.84 -6.58 3.58
N ARG A 89 -16.27 -6.08 4.68
CA ARG A 89 -14.91 -5.54 4.75
C ARG A 89 -13.86 -6.62 4.49
N ASP A 90 -14.09 -7.82 5.02
CA ASP A 90 -13.13 -8.92 5.00
C ASP A 90 -13.24 -9.77 3.71
N LEU A 91 -14.32 -9.61 2.95
CA LEU A 91 -14.56 -10.30 1.68
C LEU A 91 -14.32 -9.38 0.47
N SER A 92 -13.87 -9.97 -0.63
CA SER A 92 -13.89 -9.26 -1.91
C SER A 92 -15.34 -9.04 -2.36
N PRO A 93 -15.69 -7.87 -2.92
CA PRO A 93 -16.99 -7.68 -3.58
C PRO A 93 -17.26 -8.74 -4.67
N PHE A 94 -16.21 -9.34 -5.25
CA PHE A 94 -16.31 -10.39 -6.25
C PHE A 94 -16.39 -11.81 -5.67
N PHE A 95 -16.39 -11.96 -4.34
CA PHE A 95 -16.73 -13.23 -3.69
C PHE A 95 -18.16 -13.66 -4.04
N HIS A 96 -19.04 -12.68 -4.30
CA HIS A 96 -20.43 -12.85 -4.73
C HIS A 96 -20.54 -13.20 -6.23
N ALA A 97 -19.83 -14.23 -6.68
CA ALA A 97 -19.87 -14.70 -8.07
C ALA A 97 -21.29 -14.92 -8.64
N PRO A 98 -22.28 -15.44 -7.87
CA PRO A 98 -23.66 -15.58 -8.36
C PRO A 98 -24.38 -14.27 -8.70
N ASP A 99 -23.87 -13.12 -8.22
CA ASP A 99 -24.42 -11.80 -8.52
C ASP A 99 -23.69 -11.13 -9.69
N ILE A 100 -22.61 -11.71 -10.19
CA ILE A 100 -21.87 -11.20 -11.35
C ILE A 100 -22.50 -11.75 -12.63
N GLN A 101 -23.04 -10.84 -13.45
CA GLN A 101 -23.63 -11.17 -14.74
C GLN A 101 -22.57 -11.36 -15.83
N ARG A 102 -21.50 -10.55 -15.79
CA ARG A 102 -20.45 -10.57 -16.82
C ARG A 102 -19.14 -10.00 -16.31
N VAL A 103 -18.04 -10.58 -16.75
CA VAL A 103 -16.70 -10.00 -16.64
C VAL A 103 -16.16 -9.77 -18.04
N THR A 104 -15.73 -8.56 -18.35
CA THR A 104 -15.07 -8.21 -19.61
C THR A 104 -13.59 -8.03 -19.33
N VAL A 105 -12.78 -8.98 -19.82
CA VAL A 105 -11.32 -8.91 -19.73
C VAL A 105 -10.77 -8.43 -21.08
N PRO A 106 -10.11 -7.26 -21.14
CA PRO A 106 -9.49 -6.76 -22.37
C PRO A 106 -8.22 -7.56 -22.68
N THR A 107 -7.75 -7.48 -23.94
CA THR A 107 -6.48 -8.13 -24.31
C THR A 107 -5.30 -7.45 -23.58
N PRO A 108 -4.17 -8.16 -23.37
CA PRO A 108 -2.99 -7.59 -22.70
C PRO A 108 -2.45 -6.31 -23.36
N GLU A 109 -2.62 -6.15 -24.66
CA GLU A 109 -2.19 -4.99 -25.44
C GLU A 109 -3.15 -3.79 -25.32
N SER A 110 -4.37 -4.03 -24.82
CA SER A 110 -5.41 -3.01 -24.69
C SER A 110 -5.30 -2.21 -23.40
N GLN A 111 -5.46 -0.90 -23.54
CA GLN A 111 -5.57 0.05 -22.43
C GLN A 111 -6.99 0.15 -21.85
N ASN A 112 -7.95 -0.60 -22.40
CA ASN A 112 -9.32 -0.59 -21.89
C ASN A 112 -9.34 -1.13 -20.44
N PRO A 113 -10.18 -0.60 -19.55
CA PRO A 113 -10.31 -1.16 -18.21
C PRO A 113 -10.92 -2.56 -18.23
N VAL A 114 -10.73 -3.31 -17.15
CA VAL A 114 -11.57 -4.49 -16.86
C VAL A 114 -12.95 -3.99 -16.45
N GLU A 115 -14.01 -4.63 -16.90
CA GLU A 115 -15.37 -4.34 -16.43
C GLU A 115 -15.99 -5.55 -15.77
N VAL A 116 -16.56 -5.38 -14.58
CA VAL A 116 -17.36 -6.40 -13.90
C VAL A 116 -18.79 -5.88 -13.75
N VAL A 117 -19.74 -6.58 -14.35
CA VAL A 117 -21.17 -6.22 -14.33
C VAL A 117 -21.89 -7.10 -13.31
N PHE A 118 -22.49 -6.47 -12.30
CA PHE A 118 -23.37 -7.12 -11.34
C PHE A 118 -24.83 -6.97 -11.75
N ARG A 119 -25.62 -8.01 -11.51
CA ARG A 119 -27.08 -7.90 -11.57
C ARG A 119 -27.58 -6.94 -10.48
N PRO A 120 -28.78 -6.36 -10.61
CA PRO A 120 -29.37 -5.59 -9.53
C PRO A 120 -29.54 -6.48 -8.28
N VAL A 121 -28.96 -6.06 -7.16
CA VAL A 121 -29.10 -6.71 -5.85
C VAL A 121 -30.02 -5.85 -4.98
N GLN A 122 -31.03 -6.45 -4.37
CA GLN A 122 -31.98 -5.70 -3.53
C GLN A 122 -31.25 -5.02 -2.36
N GLY A 123 -31.43 -3.71 -2.22
CA GLY A 123 -30.80 -2.91 -1.17
C GLY A 123 -29.38 -2.44 -1.48
N LEU A 124 -28.75 -2.94 -2.55
CA LEU A 124 -27.48 -2.41 -3.04
C LEU A 124 -27.72 -1.15 -3.87
N THR A 125 -26.89 -0.14 -3.67
CA THR A 125 -26.89 1.11 -4.45
C THR A 125 -25.52 1.29 -5.10
N GLU A 126 -25.42 2.15 -6.12
CA GLU A 126 -24.15 2.51 -6.75
C GLU A 126 -23.13 3.03 -5.73
N ALA A 127 -23.55 3.97 -4.87
CA ALA A 127 -22.72 4.50 -3.81
C ALA A 127 -22.33 3.44 -2.76
N GLY A 128 -23.23 2.51 -2.45
CA GLY A 128 -22.95 1.39 -1.56
C GLY A 128 -21.89 0.45 -2.12
N LEU A 129 -21.99 0.08 -3.40
CA LEU A 129 -21.00 -0.77 -4.05
C LEU A 129 -19.66 -0.04 -4.23
N GLN A 130 -19.67 1.26 -4.56
CA GLN A 130 -18.45 2.08 -4.58
C GLN A 130 -17.76 2.05 -3.22
N LYS A 131 -18.53 2.19 -2.13
CA LYS A 131 -17.98 2.15 -0.77
C LYS A 131 -17.32 0.81 -0.44
N LEU A 132 -17.92 -0.31 -0.85
CA LEU A 132 -17.34 -1.65 -0.70
C LEU A 132 -16.03 -1.80 -1.50
N VAL A 133 -16.02 -1.30 -2.74
CA VAL A 133 -14.84 -1.32 -3.61
C VAL A 133 -13.70 -0.48 -3.00
N ASP A 134 -13.98 0.74 -2.56
CA ASP A 134 -13.00 1.64 -1.95
C ASP A 134 -12.42 1.06 -0.66
N CYS A 135 -13.29 0.53 0.20
CA CYS A 135 -12.88 -0.15 1.43
C CYS A 135 -11.97 -1.35 1.12
N HIS A 136 -12.31 -2.16 0.12
CA HIS A 136 -11.50 -3.32 -0.26
C HIS A 136 -10.12 -2.92 -0.80
N ILE A 137 -10.03 -1.88 -1.64
CA ILE A 137 -8.74 -1.36 -2.13
C ILE A 137 -7.88 -0.85 -0.96
N ALA A 138 -8.47 -0.06 -0.05
CA ALA A 138 -7.76 0.50 1.09
C ALA A 138 -7.27 -0.59 2.05
N ARG A 139 -8.10 -1.60 2.33
CA ARG A 139 -7.70 -2.78 3.12
C ARG A 139 -6.57 -3.55 2.44
N SER A 140 -6.66 -3.78 1.13
CA SER A 140 -5.59 -4.43 0.38
C SER A 140 -4.26 -3.68 0.53
N ALA A 141 -4.28 -2.35 0.47
CA ALA A 141 -3.10 -1.54 0.72
C ALA A 141 -2.57 -1.69 2.16
N ALA A 142 -3.46 -1.64 3.17
CA ALA A 142 -3.09 -1.80 4.56
C ALA A 142 -2.49 -3.19 4.87
N THR A 143 -2.94 -4.25 4.19
CA THR A 143 -2.42 -5.62 4.33
C THR A 143 -1.31 -5.97 3.35
N GLY A 144 -0.89 -5.04 2.49
CA GLY A 144 0.30 -5.18 1.64
C GLY A 144 0.07 -5.77 0.24
N HIS A 145 -1.19 -5.90 -0.19
CA HIS A 145 -1.62 -6.46 -1.48
C HIS A 145 -1.37 -7.97 -1.62
N GLU A 146 -1.28 -8.66 -0.48
CA GLU A 146 -1.12 -10.11 -0.42
C GLU A 146 -2.40 -10.73 0.14
N MET A 147 -3.21 -11.33 -0.74
CA MET A 147 -4.43 -12.07 -0.38
C MET A 147 -4.47 -13.38 -1.19
N PRO A 148 -3.79 -14.44 -0.73
CA PRO A 148 -3.69 -15.71 -1.47
C PRO A 148 -5.05 -16.37 -1.73
N ASP A 149 -5.97 -16.28 -0.78
CA ASP A 149 -7.33 -16.83 -0.90
C ASP A 149 -8.24 -16.02 -1.84
N MET A 150 -7.72 -14.94 -2.44
CA MET A 150 -8.42 -14.04 -3.37
C MET A 150 -7.64 -13.88 -4.68
N ASP A 151 -7.02 -14.95 -5.18
CA ASP A 151 -6.30 -15.00 -6.46
C ASP A 151 -7.18 -14.62 -7.69
N TYR A 152 -8.49 -14.58 -7.52
CA TYR A 152 -9.44 -14.12 -8.53
C TYR A 152 -9.80 -12.62 -8.41
N CYS A 153 -9.42 -11.91 -7.35
CA CYS A 153 -9.88 -10.54 -7.13
C CYS A 153 -8.99 -9.49 -7.86
N PRO A 154 -9.48 -8.82 -8.93
CA PRO A 154 -8.69 -7.82 -9.65
C PRO A 154 -8.46 -6.50 -8.88
N LEU A 155 -9.02 -6.31 -7.68
CA LEU A 155 -8.81 -5.11 -6.85
C LEU A 155 -7.63 -5.24 -5.88
N VAL A 156 -7.03 -6.43 -5.75
CA VAL A 156 -5.91 -6.68 -4.84
C VAL A 156 -4.61 -6.01 -5.30
N PRO A 157 -4.21 -6.04 -6.59
CA PRO A 157 -2.92 -5.50 -7.03
C PRO A 157 -2.70 -4.03 -6.68
N ARG A 158 -1.42 -3.62 -6.60
CA ARG A 158 -1.02 -2.21 -6.40
C ARG A 158 -1.46 -1.34 -7.58
N GLY A 159 -1.65 -0.04 -7.31
CA GLY A 159 -1.96 0.95 -8.34
C GLY A 159 -3.36 0.80 -8.98
N VAL A 160 -4.21 -0.07 -8.44
CA VAL A 160 -5.57 -0.27 -8.95
C VAL A 160 -6.46 0.91 -8.54
N GLN A 161 -7.22 1.40 -9.51
CA GLN A 161 -8.32 2.33 -9.32
C GLN A 161 -9.60 1.66 -9.84
N ALA A 162 -10.72 1.90 -9.15
CA ALA A 162 -12.00 1.40 -9.60
C ALA A 162 -13.12 2.39 -9.38
N ALA A 163 -14.05 2.41 -10.33
CA ALA A 163 -15.26 3.23 -10.28
C ALA A 163 -16.49 2.37 -10.54
N VAL A 164 -17.56 2.65 -9.82
CA VAL A 164 -18.86 2.01 -9.97
C VAL A 164 -19.80 2.96 -10.68
N SER A 165 -20.52 2.44 -11.65
CA SER A 165 -21.57 3.16 -12.38
C SER A 165 -22.78 2.27 -12.57
N THR A 166 -23.95 2.86 -12.83
CA THR A 166 -25.14 2.11 -13.22
C THR A 166 -25.37 2.18 -14.73
N ARG A 167 -25.57 1.04 -15.39
CA ARG A 167 -25.93 0.93 -16.81
C ARG A 167 -27.07 -0.06 -16.97
N ASP A 168 -28.17 0.38 -17.57
CA ASP A 168 -29.37 -0.44 -17.80
C ASP A 168 -29.90 -1.16 -16.54
N GLY A 169 -29.77 -0.51 -15.39
CA GLY A 169 -30.17 -1.04 -14.07
C GLY A 169 -29.16 -1.98 -13.42
N ALA A 170 -28.10 -2.40 -14.13
CA ALA A 170 -26.99 -3.18 -13.59
C ALA A 170 -25.90 -2.26 -13.02
N PHE A 171 -25.13 -2.75 -12.04
CA PHE A 171 -23.95 -2.06 -11.55
C PHE A 171 -22.72 -2.51 -12.33
N VAL A 172 -21.87 -1.57 -12.74
CA VAL A 172 -20.64 -1.86 -13.46
C VAL A 172 -19.45 -1.29 -12.72
N VAL A 173 -18.55 -2.18 -12.32
CA VAL A 173 -17.25 -1.84 -11.72
C VAL A 173 -16.21 -1.80 -12.83
N THR A 174 -15.68 -0.62 -13.10
CA THR A 174 -14.61 -0.38 -14.07
C THR A 174 -13.29 -0.33 -13.32
N ILE A 175 -12.33 -1.18 -13.69
CA ILE A 175 -11.06 -1.36 -12.99
C ILE A 175 -9.90 -1.02 -13.93
N SER A 176 -9.08 -0.07 -13.52
CA SER A 176 -7.89 0.38 -14.24
C SER A 176 -6.67 0.36 -13.34
N VAL A 177 -5.50 0.39 -13.97
CA VAL A 177 -4.21 0.53 -13.29
C VAL A 177 -3.57 1.80 -13.83
N GLU A 178 -2.84 2.53 -13.00
CA GLU A 178 -2.10 3.70 -13.46
C GLU A 178 -1.09 3.33 -14.58
N ASN A 179 -0.97 4.20 -15.59
CA ASN A 179 -0.41 3.91 -16.93
C ASN A 179 1.05 3.42 -16.96
N ASN A 180 1.77 3.41 -15.84
CA ASN A 180 3.17 3.00 -15.73
C ASN A 180 3.38 1.65 -15.03
N GLU A 181 2.35 0.98 -14.52
CA GLU A 181 2.50 -0.28 -13.79
C GLU A 181 2.16 -1.53 -14.62
N ARG A 182 3.04 -1.89 -15.58
CA ARG A 182 2.84 -3.05 -16.47
C ARG A 182 2.62 -4.36 -15.72
N ASP A 183 3.37 -4.60 -14.66
CA ASP A 183 3.26 -5.84 -13.87
C ASP A 183 1.93 -5.90 -13.10
N ALA A 184 1.50 -4.78 -12.52
CA ALA A 184 0.20 -4.69 -11.86
C ALA A 184 -0.94 -4.89 -12.86
N ARG A 185 -0.83 -4.30 -14.05
CA ARG A 185 -1.81 -4.51 -15.13
C ARG A 185 -1.90 -5.98 -15.54
N ALA A 186 -0.77 -6.65 -15.73
CA ALA A 186 -0.74 -8.08 -16.07
C ALA A 186 -1.41 -8.93 -14.97
N GLU A 187 -1.14 -8.64 -13.70
CA GLU A 187 -1.78 -9.34 -12.58
C GLU A 187 -3.29 -9.05 -12.52
N VAL A 188 -3.74 -7.81 -12.71
CA VAL A 188 -5.18 -7.47 -12.79
C VAL A 188 -5.88 -8.28 -13.87
N LEU A 189 -5.30 -8.39 -15.06
CA LEU A 189 -5.89 -9.18 -16.16
C LEU A 189 -5.94 -10.67 -15.84
N LYS A 190 -4.88 -11.21 -15.23
CA LYS A 190 -4.84 -12.60 -14.78
C LYS A 190 -5.94 -12.90 -13.75
N ARG A 191 -6.09 -12.04 -12.73
CA ARG A 191 -7.14 -12.19 -11.70
C ARG A 191 -8.54 -12.01 -12.27
N ALA A 192 -8.75 -11.04 -13.16
CA ALA A 192 -10.02 -10.86 -13.85
C ALA A 192 -10.40 -12.07 -14.72
N THR A 193 -9.42 -12.72 -15.35
CA THR A 193 -9.64 -13.98 -16.09
C THR A 193 -10.06 -15.11 -15.15
N ALA A 194 -9.41 -15.23 -13.99
CA ALA A 194 -9.80 -16.21 -12.98
C ALA A 194 -11.21 -15.93 -12.42
N LEU A 195 -11.58 -14.67 -12.22
CA LEU A 195 -12.94 -14.28 -11.84
C LEU A 195 -13.96 -14.66 -12.93
N GLU A 196 -13.67 -14.36 -14.19
CA GLU A 196 -14.54 -14.73 -15.32
C GLU A 196 -14.78 -16.25 -15.34
N GLN A 197 -13.72 -17.06 -15.16
CA GLN A 197 -13.84 -18.52 -15.10
C GLN A 197 -14.70 -18.98 -13.91
N ARG A 198 -14.52 -18.37 -12.74
CA ARG A 198 -15.33 -18.67 -11.54
C ARG A 198 -16.81 -18.39 -11.76
N THR A 199 -17.16 -17.30 -12.46
CA THR A 199 -18.56 -16.94 -12.75
C THR A 199 -19.24 -17.85 -13.76
N LYS A 200 -18.46 -18.56 -14.60
CA LYS A 200 -18.99 -19.55 -15.56
C LYS A 200 -19.19 -20.94 -14.95
N ALA A 201 -18.56 -21.21 -13.81
CA ALA A 201 -18.57 -22.52 -13.16
C ALA A 201 -19.67 -22.71 -12.11
N GLY A 202 -20.35 -21.63 -11.71
CA GLY A 202 -21.48 -21.64 -10.77
C GLY A 202 -22.81 -21.41 -11.47
#